data_AF-A0AA35IHJ5-F1
#
_entry.id   AF-A0AA35IHJ5-F1
#
_cell.length_a   1.000
_cell.length_b   1.000
_cell.length_c   1.000
_cell.angle_alpha   90.00
_cell.angle_beta   90.00
_cell.angle_gamma   90.00
#
_symmetry.space_group_name_H-M   'P 1'
#
loop_
_entity.id
_entity.type
_entity.pdbx_description
1 polymer ?
#
loop_
_entity_poly.entity_id
_entity_poly.type
_entity_poly.pdbx_seq_one_letter_code
_entity_poly.pdbx_strand_id
1 'polypeptide(L)'
;MEDLVTGPTPLDKRWLTEAVRLREEHAGPLEDQEANRRARQLGGDLAARIETRALFLAERDGMSTALRHWKQGARLALLALLLMAVLSGAGLALAALGDGQRPVNVFWALGSLLGLNLLMLLGWAIGFAVSGEHGAGLGRLWLWLSERFARDAKAAHLAPALLVLLQRQRLNRWLLGLLVHGLWLLAMLSALGMLLALLATRRYGFVWETTLLAADPFIHLTQALGALPSLLGFAVPDEAMIRASGDTLPALELARQAWASWLLGVVLVYGLLPRLLLAALCLWRWRQGRERLALDLSLPGYAQLRDALMPRSERIGVQDAAPETLPQFAAGQLESGSSGALLVGLELDDQRPWPPALPKSVIDAGVLDSRESRNRLLEQLSRFPPARLAIACDPRRSPDRGSLALLTELARNAGATRIWLLQAAPGQALDAQRLGDWHEALDRLGLTHADTSPLTWLEHGHD
;
A
#
# COMPACT_ATOMS: atom_id res chain seq x y z
N MET A 1 -23.82 13.86 -0.55
CA MET A 1 -23.12 13.15 0.54
C MET A 1 -21.70 12.89 0.07
N GLU A 2 -20.98 14.00 -0.09
CA GLU A 2 -19.61 14.11 -0.58
C GLU A 2 -18.69 14.09 0.63
N ASP A 3 -17.85 13.06 0.71
CA ASP A 3 -16.54 13.02 1.38
C ASP A 3 -16.04 11.57 1.36
N LEU A 4 -15.70 11.04 0.17
CA LEU A 4 -15.03 9.75 0.05
C LEU A 4 -13.52 9.97 0.02
N VAL A 5 -12.96 10.12 1.22
CA VAL A 5 -11.56 9.99 1.64
C VAL A 5 -10.62 9.46 0.55
N THR A 6 -9.91 10.36 -0.12
CA THR A 6 -8.84 10.05 -1.10
C THR A 6 -7.49 9.73 -0.44
N GLY A 7 -7.43 9.69 0.89
CA GLY A 7 -6.23 9.37 1.67
C GLY A 7 -5.97 7.87 1.82
N PRO A 8 -4.70 7.46 2.06
CA PRO A 8 -4.34 6.06 2.32
C PRO A 8 -4.99 5.56 3.61
N THR A 9 -5.58 4.35 3.56
CA THR A 9 -6.16 3.69 4.75
C THR A 9 -5.07 3.31 5.76
N PRO A 10 -5.39 3.03 7.04
CA PRO A 10 -4.39 2.58 8.01
C PRO A 10 -3.60 1.34 7.59
N LEU A 11 -4.24 0.43 6.82
CA LEU A 11 -3.55 -0.72 6.24
C LEU A 11 -2.58 -0.29 5.13
N ASP A 12 -3.01 0.63 4.25
CA ASP A 12 -2.16 1.14 3.17
C ASP A 12 -0.92 1.86 3.73
N LYS A 13 -1.09 2.63 4.82
CA LYS A 13 0.03 3.32 5.48
C LYS A 13 1.08 2.33 5.97
N ARG A 14 0.68 1.38 6.81
CA ARG A 14 1.57 0.33 7.34
C ARG A 14 2.19 -0.53 6.24
N TRP A 15 1.44 -0.79 5.18
CA TRP A 15 1.92 -1.53 4.03
C TRP A 15 3.00 -0.75 3.27
N LEU A 16 2.79 0.53 2.97
CA LEU A 16 3.83 1.38 2.38
C LEU A 16 5.05 1.49 3.29
N THR A 17 4.85 1.59 4.61
CA THR A 17 5.97 1.60 5.58
C THR A 17 6.81 0.33 5.50
N GLU A 18 6.18 -0.84 5.48
CA GLU A 18 6.91 -2.11 5.31
C GLU A 18 7.56 -2.25 3.94
N ALA A 19 6.95 -1.69 2.88
CA ALA A 19 7.52 -1.72 1.53
C ALA A 19 8.78 -0.86 1.43
N VAL A 20 8.79 0.32 2.08
CA VAL A 20 9.98 1.17 2.19
C VAL A 20 11.07 0.45 3.00
N ARG A 21 10.73 -0.15 4.15
CA ARG A 21 11.70 -0.94 4.94
C ARG A 21 12.34 -2.07 4.12
N LEU A 22 11.53 -2.85 3.39
CA LEU A 22 12.05 -3.94 2.55
C LEU A 22 12.92 -3.42 1.40
N ARG A 23 12.58 -2.26 0.83
CA ARG A 23 13.43 -1.62 -0.19
C ARG A 23 14.77 -1.22 0.39
N GLU A 24 14.78 -0.61 1.58
CA GLU A 24 16.01 -0.17 2.24
C GLU A 24 16.91 -1.35 2.63
N GLU A 25 16.31 -2.45 3.08
CA GLU A 25 17.06 -3.69 3.38
C GLU A 25 17.66 -4.34 2.13
N HIS A 26 17.02 -4.21 0.97
CA HIS A 26 17.47 -4.84 -0.28
C HIS A 26 18.43 -3.96 -1.08
N ALA A 27 18.13 -2.66 -1.22
CA ALA A 27 18.84 -1.72 -2.08
C ALA A 27 19.76 -0.75 -1.31
N GLY A 28 19.75 -0.79 0.02
CA GLY A 28 20.48 0.15 0.87
C GLY A 28 19.64 1.35 1.32
N PRO A 29 20.17 2.18 2.24
CA PRO A 29 19.44 3.32 2.81
C PRO A 29 19.06 4.33 1.73
N LEU A 30 17.82 4.82 1.79
CA LEU A 30 17.34 5.89 0.91
C LEU A 30 17.80 7.26 1.44
N GLU A 31 17.96 8.23 0.55
CA GLU A 31 18.08 9.63 0.96
C GLU A 31 16.78 10.05 1.65
N ASP A 32 16.87 10.40 2.93
CA ASP A 32 15.73 10.55 3.82
C ASP A 32 15.82 11.78 4.74
N GLN A 33 16.74 12.72 4.49
CA GLN A 33 16.98 13.84 5.41
C GLN A 33 15.75 14.73 5.53
N GLU A 34 15.09 15.03 4.42
CA GLU A 34 13.82 15.76 4.39
C GLU A 34 12.69 14.96 5.07
N ALA A 35 12.59 13.67 4.77
CA ALA A 35 11.59 12.78 5.36
C ALA A 35 11.72 12.71 6.90
N ASN A 36 12.95 12.61 7.39
CA ASN A 36 13.29 12.59 8.82
C ASN A 36 12.99 13.94 9.48
N ARG A 37 13.34 15.07 8.85
CA ARG A 37 12.99 16.41 9.36
C ARG A 37 11.48 16.57 9.52
N ARG A 38 10.72 16.22 8.48
CA ARG A 38 9.26 16.32 8.48
C ARG A 38 8.62 15.40 9.52
N ALA A 39 9.10 14.16 9.64
CA ALA A 39 8.66 13.22 10.66
C ALA A 39 8.93 13.72 12.08
N ARG A 40 10.09 14.35 12.33
CA ARG A 40 10.43 14.94 13.63
C ARG A 40 9.53 16.14 13.96
N GLN A 41 9.25 17.02 13.00
CA GLN A 41 8.39 18.20 13.16
C GLN A 41 6.94 17.83 13.51
N LEU A 42 6.40 16.77 12.88
CA LEU A 42 5.05 16.26 13.17
C LEU A 42 4.92 15.65 14.59
N GLY A 43 6.03 15.32 15.24
CA GLY A 43 6.05 14.80 16.60
C GLY A 43 5.52 13.36 16.72
N GLY A 44 4.99 13.00 17.89
CA GLY A 44 4.48 11.64 18.16
C GLY A 44 5.55 10.62 18.56
N ASP A 45 5.11 9.37 18.72
CA ASP A 45 5.94 8.24 19.09
C ASP A 45 6.80 7.74 17.91
N LEU A 46 7.72 6.80 18.18
CA LEU A 46 8.64 6.30 17.15
C LEU A 46 7.89 5.70 15.95
N ALA A 47 6.81 4.97 16.20
CA ALA A 47 6.01 4.33 15.16
C ALA A 47 5.37 5.36 14.23
N ALA A 48 4.76 6.42 14.78
CA ALA A 48 4.17 7.50 14.00
C ALA A 48 5.22 8.25 13.16
N ARG A 49 6.41 8.49 13.70
CA ARG A 49 7.52 9.14 12.97
C ARG A 49 8.04 8.26 11.83
N ILE A 50 8.21 6.95 12.06
CA ILE A 50 8.61 5.99 11.02
C ILE A 50 7.55 5.92 9.92
N GLU A 51 6.27 5.83 10.28
CA GLU A 51 5.17 5.82 9.30
C GLU A 51 5.17 7.10 8.46
N THR A 52 5.29 8.27 9.10
CA THR A 52 5.34 9.57 8.43
C THR A 52 6.52 9.67 7.45
N ARG A 53 7.73 9.28 7.90
CA ARG A 53 8.94 9.23 7.07
C ARG A 53 8.69 8.35 5.85
N ALA A 54 8.22 7.13 6.07
CA ALA A 54 8.05 6.17 4.99
C ALA A 54 6.95 6.59 4.01
N LEU A 55 5.87 7.21 4.47
CA LEU A 55 4.82 7.74 3.59
C LEU A 55 5.34 8.85 2.68
N PHE A 56 6.18 9.75 3.21
CA PHE A 56 6.82 10.78 2.41
C PHE A 56 7.72 10.17 1.33
N LEU A 57 8.58 9.21 1.70
CA LEU A 57 9.44 8.49 0.75
C LEU A 57 8.63 7.72 -0.30
N ALA A 58 7.53 7.07 0.11
CA ALA A 58 6.65 6.33 -0.77
C ALA A 58 5.94 7.24 -1.79
N GLU A 59 5.60 8.47 -1.41
CA GLU A 59 5.02 9.46 -2.31
C GLU A 59 6.07 10.02 -3.28
N ARG A 60 7.22 10.48 -2.76
CA ARG A 60 8.34 10.99 -3.56
C ARG A 60 8.78 9.99 -4.64
N ASP A 61 8.92 8.73 -4.27
CA ASP A 61 9.47 7.71 -5.16
C ASP A 61 8.39 7.02 -6.03
N GLY A 62 7.11 7.39 -5.86
CA GLY A 62 5.98 6.90 -6.66
C GLY A 62 5.38 5.56 -6.22
N MET A 63 5.80 5.00 -5.08
CA MET A 63 5.24 3.77 -4.51
C MET A 63 3.76 3.91 -4.14
N SER A 64 3.33 5.09 -3.68
CA SER A 64 1.91 5.36 -3.40
C SER A 64 1.03 5.19 -4.65
N THR A 65 1.52 5.63 -5.82
CA THR A 65 0.84 5.43 -7.10
C THR A 65 0.89 3.97 -7.53
N ALA A 66 2.04 3.30 -7.40
CA ALA A 66 2.18 1.88 -7.68
C ALA A 66 1.21 1.02 -6.84
N LEU A 67 1.04 1.35 -5.55
CA LEU A 67 0.08 0.69 -4.67
C LEU A 67 -1.37 0.85 -5.16
N ARG A 68 -1.74 2.05 -5.63
CA ARG A 68 -3.08 2.28 -6.21
C ARG A 68 -3.31 1.40 -7.45
N HIS A 69 -2.36 1.37 -8.38
CA HIS A 69 -2.46 0.53 -9.57
C HIS A 69 -2.50 -0.96 -9.22
N TRP A 70 -1.69 -1.41 -8.25
CA TRP A 70 -1.71 -2.78 -7.77
C TRP A 70 -3.09 -3.14 -7.20
N LYS A 71 -3.68 -2.28 -6.35
CA LYS A 71 -5.02 -2.50 -5.79
C LYS A 71 -6.11 -2.48 -6.86
N GLN A 72 -5.99 -1.64 -7.88
CA GLN A 72 -6.90 -1.64 -9.02
C GLN A 72 -6.83 -2.98 -9.78
N GLY A 73 -5.62 -3.45 -10.10
CA GLY A 73 -5.43 -4.77 -10.73
C GLY A 73 -5.99 -5.91 -9.89
N ALA A 74 -5.74 -5.91 -8.58
CA ALA A 74 -6.31 -6.89 -7.66
C ALA A 74 -7.84 -6.84 -7.60
N ARG A 75 -8.46 -5.65 -7.63
CA ARG A 75 -9.92 -5.50 -7.69
C ARG A 75 -10.51 -6.03 -9.01
N LEU A 76 -9.87 -5.75 -10.14
CA LEU A 76 -10.29 -6.25 -11.44
C LEU A 76 -10.18 -7.79 -11.51
N ALA A 77 -9.07 -8.36 -11.03
CA ALA A 77 -8.91 -9.80 -10.92
C ALA A 77 -9.98 -10.43 -10.01
N LEU A 78 -10.27 -9.80 -8.87
CA LEU A 78 -11.36 -10.25 -7.99
C LEU A 78 -12.72 -10.21 -8.69
N LEU A 79 -13.04 -9.13 -9.41
CA LEU A 79 -14.29 -9.04 -10.19
C LEU A 79 -14.40 -10.15 -11.24
N ALA A 80 -13.31 -10.44 -11.95
CA ALA A 80 -13.26 -11.55 -12.91
C ALA A 80 -13.50 -12.90 -12.23
N LEU A 81 -12.87 -13.15 -11.07
CA LEU A 81 -13.09 -14.37 -10.29
C LEU A 81 -14.53 -14.47 -9.76
N LEU A 82 -15.13 -13.36 -9.32
CA LEU A 82 -16.53 -13.32 -8.86
C LEU A 82 -17.48 -13.67 -10.01
N LEU A 83 -17.28 -13.09 -11.20
CA LEU A 83 -18.05 -13.41 -12.40
C LEU A 83 -17.90 -14.89 -12.76
N MET A 84 -16.67 -15.41 -12.78
CA MET A 84 -16.40 -16.82 -13.06
C MET A 84 -17.06 -17.75 -12.02
N ALA A 85 -17.09 -17.37 -10.74
CA ALA A 85 -17.78 -18.13 -9.69
C ALA A 85 -19.30 -18.17 -9.91
N VAL A 86 -19.92 -17.05 -10.27
CA VAL A 86 -21.34 -16.99 -10.61
C VAL A 86 -21.66 -17.87 -11.82
N LEU A 87 -20.92 -17.71 -12.91
CA LEU A 87 -21.11 -18.50 -14.14
C LEU A 87 -20.88 -19.99 -13.91
N SER A 88 -19.82 -20.35 -13.18
CA SER A 88 -19.52 -21.75 -12.83
C SER A 88 -20.62 -22.35 -11.95
N GLY A 89 -21.10 -21.61 -10.95
CA GLY A 89 -22.18 -22.06 -10.07
C GLY A 89 -23.48 -22.32 -10.83
N ALA A 90 -23.91 -21.37 -11.67
CA ALA A 90 -25.08 -21.55 -12.53
C ALA A 90 -24.89 -22.70 -13.53
N GLY A 91 -23.70 -22.81 -14.10
CA GLY A 91 -23.32 -23.89 -15.01
C GLY A 91 -23.37 -25.27 -14.35
N LEU A 92 -22.94 -25.40 -13.09
CA LEU A 92 -23.05 -26.65 -12.32
C LEU A 92 -24.51 -27.07 -12.15
N ALA A 93 -25.41 -26.14 -11.83
CA ALA A 93 -26.84 -26.44 -11.71
C ALA A 93 -27.46 -26.87 -13.04
N LEU A 94 -27.13 -26.18 -14.14
CA LEU A 94 -27.56 -26.56 -15.49
C LEU A 94 -27.03 -27.93 -15.90
N ALA A 95 -25.76 -28.22 -15.62
CA ALA A 95 -25.16 -29.52 -15.92
C ALA A 95 -25.76 -30.64 -15.07
N ALA A 96 -26.08 -30.37 -13.80
CA ALA A 96 -26.64 -31.34 -12.87
C ALA A 96 -28.07 -31.76 -13.23
N LEU A 97 -28.92 -30.81 -13.67
CA LEU A 97 -30.32 -31.09 -14.01
C LEU A 97 -30.55 -31.32 -15.50
N GLY A 98 -29.68 -30.82 -16.36
CA GLY A 98 -29.83 -30.91 -17.81
C GLY A 98 -31.04 -30.11 -18.35
N ASP A 99 -31.46 -30.47 -19.55
CA ASP A 99 -32.51 -29.79 -20.30
C ASP A 99 -33.94 -30.12 -19.83
N GLY A 100 -34.10 -31.15 -18.99
CA GLY A 100 -35.38 -31.63 -18.47
C GLY A 100 -36.07 -32.69 -19.36
N GLN A 101 -35.45 -33.11 -20.46
CA GLN A 101 -35.99 -34.15 -21.35
C GLN A 101 -35.78 -35.56 -20.80
N ARG A 102 -34.68 -35.76 -20.07
CA ARG A 102 -34.35 -37.03 -19.41
C ARG A 102 -34.52 -36.90 -17.90
N PRO A 103 -34.90 -37.98 -17.20
CA PRO A 103 -34.91 -37.96 -15.75
C PRO A 103 -33.50 -37.70 -15.22
N VAL A 104 -33.42 -36.92 -14.16
CA VAL A 104 -32.19 -36.54 -13.48
C VAL A 104 -31.82 -37.63 -12.51
N ASN A 105 -30.61 -38.19 -12.66
CA ASN A 105 -30.06 -39.06 -11.65
C ASN A 105 -29.61 -38.22 -10.45
N VAL A 106 -30.33 -38.33 -9.33
CA VAL A 106 -30.18 -37.43 -8.18
C VAL A 106 -28.77 -37.50 -7.59
N PHE A 107 -28.15 -38.68 -7.56
CA PHE A 107 -26.82 -38.87 -6.98
C PHE A 107 -25.71 -38.34 -7.88
N TRP A 108 -25.87 -38.42 -9.22
CA TRP A 108 -24.97 -37.73 -10.15
C TRP A 108 -25.12 -36.22 -10.06
N ALA A 109 -26.36 -35.71 -9.97
CA ALA A 109 -26.61 -34.29 -9.73
C ALA A 109 -25.93 -33.82 -8.44
N LEU A 110 -26.12 -34.54 -7.33
CA LEU A 110 -25.49 -34.26 -6.05
C LEU A 110 -23.95 -34.32 -6.12
N GLY A 111 -23.40 -35.36 -6.76
CA GLY A 111 -21.95 -35.50 -6.97
C GLY A 111 -21.36 -34.35 -7.79
N SER A 112 -22.05 -33.90 -8.83
CA SER A 112 -21.61 -32.76 -9.65
C SER A 112 -21.70 -31.42 -8.89
N LEU A 113 -22.76 -31.21 -8.11
CA LEU A 113 -22.98 -29.97 -7.34
C LEU A 113 -22.05 -29.87 -6.13
N LEU A 114 -21.83 -30.98 -5.41
CA LEU A 114 -21.13 -30.98 -4.13
C LEU A 114 -19.75 -31.62 -4.16
N GLY A 115 -19.46 -32.52 -5.11
CA GLY A 115 -18.24 -33.33 -5.08
C GLY A 115 -16.96 -32.49 -5.02
N LEU A 116 -16.73 -31.64 -6.04
CA LEU A 116 -15.56 -30.76 -6.06
C LEU A 116 -15.55 -29.79 -4.87
N ASN A 117 -16.73 -29.28 -4.47
CA ASN A 117 -16.85 -28.38 -3.33
C ASN A 117 -16.38 -29.06 -2.03
N LEU A 118 -16.85 -30.27 -1.74
CA LEU A 118 -16.49 -31.02 -0.54
C LEU A 118 -15.03 -31.48 -0.55
N LEU A 119 -14.50 -31.90 -1.71
CA LEU A 119 -13.09 -32.24 -1.85
C LEU A 119 -12.18 -31.03 -1.58
N MET A 120 -12.51 -29.87 -2.15
CA MET A 120 -11.76 -28.63 -1.90
C MET A 120 -11.91 -28.15 -0.45
N LEU A 121 -13.08 -28.38 0.17
CA LEU A 121 -13.29 -28.07 1.58
C LEU A 121 -12.42 -28.96 2.48
N LEU A 122 -12.36 -30.26 2.21
CA LEU A 122 -11.53 -31.22 2.92
C LEU A 122 -10.04 -30.90 2.75
N GLY A 123 -9.59 -30.64 1.51
CA GLY A 123 -8.21 -30.23 1.23
C GLY A 123 -7.82 -28.95 1.97
N TRP A 124 -8.72 -27.98 2.05
CA TRP A 124 -8.52 -26.77 2.85
C TRP A 124 -8.43 -27.09 4.36
N ALA A 125 -9.30 -27.93 4.90
CA ALA A 125 -9.29 -28.30 6.32
C ALA A 125 -7.99 -29.03 6.71
N ILE A 126 -7.53 -29.98 5.87
CA ILE A 126 -6.25 -30.68 6.05
C ILE A 126 -5.10 -29.68 5.97
N GLY A 127 -5.07 -28.83 4.93
CA GLY A 127 -4.03 -27.82 4.76
C GLY A 127 -3.97 -26.83 5.94
N PHE A 128 -5.14 -26.46 6.48
CA PHE A 128 -5.25 -25.59 7.64
C PHE A 128 -4.70 -26.25 8.92
N ALA A 129 -4.93 -27.55 9.11
CA ALA A 129 -4.40 -28.31 10.26
C ALA A 129 -2.88 -28.52 10.18
N VAL A 130 -2.34 -28.77 8.99
CA VAL A 130 -0.92 -29.12 8.78
C VAL A 130 -0.01 -27.89 8.63
N SER A 131 -0.52 -26.77 8.10
CA SER A 131 0.30 -25.59 7.76
C SER A 131 0.60 -24.65 8.94
N GLY A 132 0.74 -25.20 10.16
CA GLY A 132 1.09 -24.44 11.36
C GLY A 132 2.38 -23.62 11.22
N GLU A 133 3.35 -24.11 10.43
CA GLU A 133 4.74 -23.60 10.44
C GLU A 133 5.41 -23.41 9.06
N HIS A 134 4.79 -23.87 7.97
CA HIS A 134 5.43 -23.89 6.62
C HIS A 134 5.31 -22.58 5.81
N GLY A 135 4.89 -21.47 6.42
CA GLY A 135 4.62 -20.20 5.74
C GLY A 135 5.85 -19.50 5.13
N ALA A 136 7.07 -19.89 5.52
CA ALA A 136 8.30 -19.28 5.03
C ALA A 136 8.67 -19.71 3.59
N GLY A 137 8.22 -20.89 3.12
CA GLY A 137 8.56 -21.40 1.79
C GLY A 137 7.83 -20.68 0.65
N LEU A 138 6.53 -20.44 0.81
CA LEU A 138 5.72 -19.73 -0.18
C LEU A 138 6.09 -18.25 -0.29
N GLY A 139 6.48 -17.61 0.82
CA GLY A 139 7.00 -16.24 0.80
C GLY A 139 8.28 -16.11 -0.01
N ARG A 140 9.21 -17.09 0.11
CA ARG A 140 10.45 -17.13 -0.68
C ARG A 140 10.22 -17.47 -2.15
N LEU A 141 9.34 -18.42 -2.45
CA LEU A 141 8.97 -18.75 -3.83
C LEU A 141 8.29 -17.56 -4.53
N TRP A 142 7.44 -16.82 -3.79
CA TRP A 142 6.80 -15.62 -4.30
C TRP A 142 7.77 -14.46 -4.48
N LEU A 143 8.70 -14.24 -3.56
CA LEU A 143 9.80 -13.28 -3.72
C LEU A 143 10.61 -13.57 -4.98
N TRP A 144 11.00 -14.83 -5.18
CA TRP A 144 11.72 -15.29 -6.38
C TRP A 144 10.91 -15.09 -7.67
N LEU A 145 9.60 -15.37 -7.66
CA LEU A 145 8.73 -15.14 -8.81
C LEU A 145 8.54 -13.63 -9.08
N SER A 146 8.38 -12.83 -8.04
CA SER A 146 8.21 -11.38 -8.14
C SER A 146 9.48 -10.74 -8.70
N GLU A 147 10.67 -11.19 -8.29
CA GLU A 147 11.95 -10.75 -8.86
C GLU A 147 12.05 -11.05 -10.37
N ARG A 148 11.51 -12.20 -10.81
CA ARG A 148 11.59 -12.63 -12.21
C ARG A 148 10.55 -11.98 -13.13
N PHE A 149 9.47 -11.44 -12.58
CA PHE A 149 8.35 -10.87 -13.34
C PHE A 149 8.03 -9.40 -13.02
N ALA A 150 8.70 -8.77 -12.06
CA ALA A 150 8.52 -7.35 -11.75
C ALA A 150 9.04 -6.50 -12.92
N ARG A 151 8.13 -6.10 -13.81
CA ARG A 151 8.39 -5.13 -14.87
C ARG A 151 8.57 -3.70 -14.35
N ASP A 152 8.21 -3.44 -13.10
CA ASP A 152 8.31 -2.13 -12.45
C ASP A 152 9.00 -2.28 -11.09
N ALA A 153 10.23 -1.80 -10.99
CA ALA A 153 11.04 -1.83 -9.77
C ALA A 153 10.34 -1.14 -8.58
N LYS A 154 9.47 -0.17 -8.85
CA LYS A 154 8.71 0.56 -7.81
C LYS A 154 7.64 -0.30 -7.13
N ALA A 155 7.14 -1.34 -7.81
CA ALA A 155 6.11 -2.23 -7.30
C ALA A 155 6.67 -3.53 -6.69
N ALA A 156 7.94 -3.85 -6.93
CA ALA A 156 8.56 -5.13 -6.59
C ALA A 156 8.41 -5.51 -5.11
N HIS A 157 8.47 -4.52 -4.21
CA HIS A 157 8.41 -4.75 -2.76
C HIS A 157 7.00 -4.65 -2.16
N LEU A 158 5.98 -4.27 -2.94
CA LEU A 158 4.61 -4.14 -2.43
C LEU A 158 4.02 -5.49 -2.02
N ALA A 159 3.98 -6.48 -2.92
CA ALA A 159 3.39 -7.78 -2.58
C ALA A 159 4.13 -8.50 -1.43
N PRO A 160 5.48 -8.56 -1.41
CA PRO A 160 6.22 -9.12 -0.28
C PRO A 160 5.97 -8.38 1.04
N ALA A 161 5.92 -7.04 1.03
CA ALA A 161 5.64 -6.25 2.22
C ALA A 161 4.27 -6.58 2.82
N LEU A 162 3.24 -6.76 1.98
CA LEU A 162 1.92 -7.17 2.44
C LEU A 162 1.97 -8.54 3.11
N LEU A 163 2.65 -9.52 2.49
CA LEU A 163 2.76 -10.87 3.03
C LEU A 163 3.46 -10.89 4.38
N VAL A 164 4.58 -10.18 4.53
CA VAL A 164 5.33 -10.06 5.79
C VAL A 164 4.49 -9.36 6.85
N LEU A 165 3.87 -8.23 6.51
CA LEU A 165 3.01 -7.45 7.43
C LEU A 165 1.87 -8.31 7.98
N LEU A 166 1.18 -9.04 7.10
CA LEU A 166 0.06 -9.89 7.49
C LEU A 166 0.53 -11.17 8.21
N GLN A 167 1.70 -11.71 7.89
CA GLN A 167 2.23 -12.92 8.52
C GLN A 167 2.48 -12.73 10.02
N ARG A 168 2.85 -11.52 10.47
CA ARG A 168 3.07 -11.21 11.89
C ARG A 168 1.85 -11.54 12.76
N GLN A 169 0.65 -11.24 12.25
CA GLN A 169 -0.62 -11.57 12.91
C GLN A 169 -1.27 -12.85 12.34
N ARG A 170 -0.50 -13.66 11.58
CA ARG A 170 -0.95 -14.86 10.87
C ARG A 170 -2.20 -14.62 10.00
N LEU A 171 -2.35 -13.42 9.44
CA LEU A 171 -3.55 -12.99 8.72
C LEU A 171 -3.67 -13.54 7.29
N ASN A 172 -2.56 -13.95 6.67
CA ASN A 172 -2.55 -14.49 5.31
C ASN A 172 -3.54 -15.65 5.14
N ARG A 173 -3.58 -16.59 6.11
CA ARG A 173 -4.49 -17.75 6.06
C ARG A 173 -5.96 -17.34 6.11
N TRP A 174 -6.29 -16.29 6.87
CA TRP A 174 -7.66 -15.81 7.05
C TRP A 174 -8.12 -15.01 5.83
N LEU A 175 -7.23 -14.21 5.23
CA LEU A 175 -7.54 -13.49 3.99
C LEU A 175 -7.73 -14.45 2.80
N LEU A 176 -6.83 -15.42 2.63
CA LEU A 176 -6.96 -16.45 1.59
C LEU A 176 -8.19 -17.35 1.84
N GLY A 177 -8.43 -17.75 3.09
CA GLY A 177 -9.63 -18.48 3.47
C GLY A 177 -10.90 -17.70 3.13
N LEU A 178 -10.96 -16.40 3.47
CA LEU A 178 -12.09 -15.54 3.12
C LEU A 178 -12.33 -15.48 1.60
N LEU A 179 -11.27 -15.35 0.81
CA LEU A 179 -11.37 -15.35 -0.65
C LEU A 179 -11.90 -16.69 -1.18
N VAL A 180 -11.31 -17.81 -0.77
CA VAL A 180 -11.70 -19.15 -1.23
C VAL A 180 -13.11 -19.50 -0.81
N HIS A 181 -13.46 -19.35 0.48
CA HIS A 181 -14.80 -19.63 0.97
C HIS A 181 -15.83 -18.66 0.41
N GLY A 182 -15.48 -17.39 0.21
CA GLY A 182 -16.36 -16.39 -0.41
C GLY A 182 -16.68 -16.71 -1.88
N LEU A 183 -15.69 -17.12 -2.68
CA LEU A 183 -15.91 -17.52 -4.07
C LEU A 183 -16.76 -18.79 -4.16
N TRP A 184 -16.50 -19.80 -3.33
CA TRP A 184 -17.33 -21.00 -3.26
C TRP A 184 -18.74 -20.72 -2.75
N LEU A 185 -18.89 -19.83 -1.76
CA LEU A 185 -20.18 -19.40 -1.27
C LEU A 185 -20.99 -18.74 -2.40
N LEU A 186 -20.38 -17.83 -3.17
CA LEU A 186 -21.03 -17.20 -4.31
C LEU A 186 -21.39 -18.20 -5.41
N ALA A 187 -20.51 -19.15 -5.71
CA ALA A 187 -20.80 -20.22 -6.65
C ALA A 187 -21.98 -21.10 -6.18
N MET A 188 -22.02 -21.46 -4.89
CA MET A 188 -23.13 -22.22 -4.30
C MET A 188 -24.44 -21.43 -4.26
N LEU A 189 -24.39 -20.11 -3.99
CA LEU A 189 -25.57 -19.23 -4.09
C LEU A 189 -26.10 -19.17 -5.53
N SER A 190 -25.20 -19.03 -6.51
CA SER A 190 -25.56 -19.02 -7.93
C SER A 190 -26.15 -20.37 -8.36
N ALA A 191 -25.52 -21.48 -7.96
CA ALA A 191 -26.04 -22.82 -8.21
C ALA A 191 -27.42 -23.02 -7.60
N LEU A 192 -27.61 -22.65 -6.33
CA LEU A 192 -28.89 -22.78 -5.63
C LEU A 192 -29.98 -21.89 -6.26
N GLY A 193 -29.64 -20.65 -6.65
CA GLY A 193 -30.57 -19.76 -7.36
C GLY A 193 -30.97 -20.32 -8.73
N MET A 194 -30.01 -20.87 -9.48
CA MET A 194 -30.29 -21.52 -10.76
C MET A 194 -31.11 -22.80 -10.58
N LEU A 195 -30.82 -23.63 -9.57
CA LEU A 195 -31.61 -24.81 -9.22
C LEU A 195 -33.07 -24.42 -8.94
N LEU A 196 -33.29 -23.40 -8.12
CA LEU A 196 -34.63 -22.88 -7.83
C LEU A 196 -35.33 -22.39 -9.09
N ALA A 197 -34.65 -21.63 -9.95
CA ALA A 197 -35.22 -21.14 -11.20
C ALA A 197 -35.61 -22.30 -12.15
N LEU A 198 -34.74 -23.31 -12.29
CA LEU A 198 -35.00 -24.48 -13.12
C LEU A 198 -36.16 -25.31 -12.57
N LEU A 199 -36.16 -25.62 -11.27
CA LEU A 199 -37.21 -26.41 -10.63
C LEU A 199 -38.57 -25.70 -10.57
N ALA A 200 -38.58 -24.37 -10.58
CA ALA A 200 -39.81 -23.58 -10.65
C ALA A 200 -40.39 -23.46 -12.07
N THR A 201 -39.55 -23.52 -13.11
CA THR A 201 -39.96 -23.27 -14.50
C THR A 201 -40.07 -24.53 -15.35
N ARG A 202 -39.52 -25.65 -14.88
CA ARG A 202 -39.50 -26.92 -15.60
C ARG A 202 -39.87 -28.09 -14.71
N ARG A 203 -40.45 -29.11 -15.33
CA ARG A 203 -40.82 -30.36 -14.66
C ARG A 203 -39.67 -31.36 -14.80
N TYR A 204 -38.95 -31.63 -13.72
CA TYR A 204 -37.86 -32.61 -13.70
C TYR A 204 -38.32 -33.96 -13.14
N GLY A 205 -38.01 -35.07 -13.80
CA GLY A 205 -38.10 -36.40 -13.19
C GLY A 205 -36.84 -36.68 -12.38
N PHE A 206 -36.96 -37.35 -11.23
CA PHE A 206 -35.81 -37.77 -10.42
C PHE A 206 -35.77 -39.29 -10.30
N VAL A 207 -34.60 -39.85 -10.59
CA VAL A 207 -34.34 -41.28 -10.53
C VAL A 207 -33.02 -41.55 -9.80
N TRP A 208 -32.85 -42.78 -9.33
CA TRP A 208 -31.56 -43.28 -8.91
C TRP A 208 -31.32 -44.59 -9.67
N GLU A 209 -30.62 -44.50 -10.78
CA GLU A 209 -30.32 -45.66 -11.61
C GLU A 209 -28.87 -46.07 -11.38
N THR A 210 -28.64 -47.34 -11.02
CA THR A 210 -27.32 -47.95 -11.06
C THR A 210 -27.37 -49.36 -11.59
N THR A 211 -26.31 -49.78 -12.28
CA THR A 211 -26.18 -51.15 -12.81
C THR A 211 -25.67 -52.13 -11.75
N LEU A 212 -25.01 -51.65 -10.69
CA LEU A 212 -24.25 -52.48 -9.74
C LEU A 212 -24.87 -52.60 -8.34
N LEU A 213 -25.67 -51.62 -7.91
CA LEU A 213 -26.14 -51.53 -6.52
C LEU A 213 -27.66 -51.77 -6.44
N ALA A 214 -28.07 -52.46 -5.38
CA ALA A 214 -29.49 -52.62 -5.02
C ALA A 214 -30.07 -51.32 -4.42
N ALA A 215 -31.37 -51.30 -4.12
CA ALA A 215 -32.09 -50.13 -3.61
C ALA A 215 -31.69 -49.70 -2.19
N ASP A 216 -31.41 -50.66 -1.30
CA ASP A 216 -31.27 -50.40 0.14
C ASP A 216 -30.15 -49.40 0.49
N PRO A 217 -28.94 -49.45 -0.13
CA PRO A 217 -27.93 -48.42 0.06
C PRO A 217 -28.40 -46.99 -0.26
N PHE A 218 -29.23 -46.81 -1.30
CA PHE A 218 -29.75 -45.50 -1.69
C PHE A 218 -30.82 -45.00 -0.73
N ILE A 219 -31.64 -45.90 -0.17
CA ILE A 219 -32.61 -45.57 0.88
C ILE A 219 -31.87 -45.01 2.09
N HIS A 220 -30.89 -45.75 2.60
CA HIS A 220 -30.11 -45.32 3.76
C HIS A 220 -29.35 -44.01 3.50
N LEU A 221 -28.73 -43.87 2.34
CA LEU A 221 -28.00 -42.65 1.99
C LEU A 221 -28.93 -41.43 1.87
N THR A 222 -30.11 -41.60 1.27
CA THR A 222 -31.12 -40.52 1.14
C THR A 222 -31.60 -40.05 2.50
N GLN A 223 -31.93 -41.00 3.39
CA GLN A 223 -32.37 -40.70 4.74
C GLN A 223 -31.25 -40.05 5.58
N ALA A 224 -30.02 -40.57 5.52
CA ALA A 224 -28.89 -40.04 6.26
C ALA A 224 -28.53 -38.60 5.85
N LEU A 225 -28.46 -38.33 4.54
CA LEU A 225 -28.22 -36.98 4.02
C LEU A 225 -29.44 -36.07 4.22
N GLY A 226 -30.65 -36.63 4.25
CA GLY A 226 -31.89 -35.87 4.50
C GLY A 226 -32.09 -35.46 5.96
N ALA A 227 -31.41 -36.11 6.91
CA ALA A 227 -31.63 -35.90 8.34
C ALA A 227 -31.43 -34.44 8.77
N LEU A 228 -30.30 -33.81 8.45
CA LEU A 228 -30.06 -32.40 8.81
C LEU A 228 -30.94 -31.41 8.03
N PRO A 229 -31.10 -31.52 6.69
CA PRO A 229 -32.06 -30.70 5.96
C PRO A 229 -33.50 -30.80 6.48
N SER A 230 -33.95 -31.96 6.96
CA SER A 230 -35.30 -32.13 7.47
C SER A 230 -35.60 -31.28 8.70
N LEU A 231 -34.58 -31.00 9.53
CA LEU A 231 -34.71 -30.09 10.68
C LEU A 231 -34.98 -28.64 10.24
N LEU A 232 -34.65 -28.30 9.00
CA LEU A 232 -34.92 -26.98 8.40
C LEU A 232 -36.24 -26.98 7.59
N GLY A 233 -37.01 -28.06 7.61
CA GLY A 233 -38.28 -28.18 6.91
C GLY A 233 -38.20 -28.71 5.48
N PHE A 234 -37.04 -29.19 5.02
CA PHE A 234 -36.95 -29.84 3.71
C PHE A 234 -37.53 -31.26 3.78
N ALA A 235 -38.44 -31.59 2.85
CA ALA A 235 -38.98 -32.94 2.73
C ALA A 235 -37.89 -33.96 2.39
N VAL A 236 -38.04 -35.18 2.94
CA VAL A 236 -37.20 -36.34 2.65
C VAL A 236 -38.09 -37.40 2.02
N PRO A 237 -37.75 -37.94 0.83
CA PRO A 237 -38.48 -39.04 0.22
C PRO A 237 -38.56 -40.25 1.16
N ASP A 238 -39.76 -40.82 1.30
CA ASP A 238 -39.93 -42.06 2.06
C ASP A 238 -39.40 -43.27 1.26
N GLU A 239 -39.32 -44.42 1.92
CA GLU A 239 -38.77 -45.64 1.34
C GLU A 239 -39.53 -46.11 0.09
N ALA A 240 -40.86 -45.93 0.07
CA ALA A 240 -41.69 -46.32 -1.07
C ALA A 240 -41.47 -45.38 -2.27
N MET A 241 -41.38 -44.07 -2.04
CA MET A 241 -41.04 -43.06 -3.04
C MET A 241 -39.65 -43.30 -3.62
N ILE A 242 -38.67 -43.66 -2.77
CA ILE A 242 -37.32 -43.99 -3.22
C ILE A 242 -37.41 -45.23 -4.13
N ARG A 243 -37.97 -46.36 -3.69
CA ARG A 243 -38.05 -47.56 -4.55
C ARG A 243 -38.77 -47.29 -5.89
N ALA A 244 -39.89 -46.58 -5.87
CA ALA A 244 -40.64 -46.23 -7.07
C ALA A 244 -39.82 -45.40 -8.08
N SER A 245 -38.91 -44.54 -7.61
CA SER A 245 -38.00 -43.76 -8.45
C SER A 245 -36.89 -44.59 -9.13
N GLY A 246 -36.65 -45.84 -8.70
CA GLY A 246 -35.71 -46.76 -9.33
C GLY A 246 -36.34 -47.64 -10.42
N ASP A 247 -37.62 -47.98 -10.30
CA ASP A 247 -38.31 -48.96 -11.15
C ASP A 247 -38.88 -48.36 -12.46
N THR A 248 -38.40 -47.19 -12.91
CA THR A 248 -38.86 -46.47 -14.12
C THR A 248 -40.36 -46.15 -14.19
N LEU A 249 -41.10 -46.31 -13.09
CA LEU A 249 -42.50 -45.89 -12.99
C LEU A 249 -42.59 -44.36 -13.01
N PRO A 250 -43.62 -43.76 -13.65
CA PRO A 250 -43.79 -42.32 -13.60
C PRO A 250 -43.94 -41.88 -12.14
N ALA A 251 -42.93 -41.17 -11.64
CA ALA A 251 -42.91 -40.68 -10.28
C ALA A 251 -44.15 -39.79 -10.05
N LEU A 252 -44.91 -40.13 -9.00
CA LEU A 252 -46.01 -39.32 -8.50
C LEU A 252 -45.55 -37.87 -8.27
N GLU A 253 -46.42 -36.90 -8.50
CA GLU A 253 -46.10 -35.47 -8.35
C GLU A 253 -45.48 -35.17 -6.97
N LEU A 254 -46.01 -35.82 -5.93
CA LEU A 254 -45.52 -35.73 -4.56
C LEU A 254 -44.06 -36.23 -4.41
N ALA A 255 -43.70 -37.34 -5.07
CA ALA A 255 -42.34 -37.87 -5.03
C ALA A 255 -41.34 -36.91 -5.72
N ARG A 256 -41.75 -36.28 -6.82
CA ARG A 256 -40.92 -35.26 -7.50
C ARG A 256 -40.65 -34.05 -6.59
N GLN A 257 -41.68 -33.55 -5.93
CA GLN A 257 -41.56 -32.42 -5.00
C GLN A 257 -40.67 -32.77 -3.80
N ALA A 258 -40.81 -33.99 -3.26
CA ALA A 258 -39.96 -34.48 -2.18
C ALA A 258 -38.48 -34.55 -2.61
N TRP A 259 -38.18 -35.09 -3.80
CA TRP A 259 -36.82 -35.14 -4.33
C TRP A 259 -36.22 -33.75 -4.62
N ALA A 260 -37.01 -32.83 -5.19
CA ALA A 260 -36.57 -31.46 -5.42
C ALA A 260 -36.24 -30.75 -4.09
N SER A 261 -37.13 -30.86 -3.10
CA SER A 261 -36.93 -30.33 -1.75
C SER A 261 -35.69 -30.93 -1.09
N TRP A 262 -35.52 -32.25 -1.17
CA TRP A 262 -34.38 -32.95 -0.61
C TRP A 262 -33.06 -32.48 -1.24
N LEU A 263 -32.99 -32.39 -2.57
CA LEU A 263 -31.80 -31.94 -3.29
C LEU A 263 -31.42 -30.51 -2.90
N LEU A 264 -32.40 -29.59 -2.86
CA LEU A 264 -32.19 -28.21 -2.42
C LEU A 264 -31.67 -28.14 -0.98
N GLY A 265 -32.29 -28.92 -0.08
CA GLY A 265 -31.90 -28.98 1.33
C GLY A 265 -30.49 -29.50 1.52
N VAL A 266 -30.12 -30.58 0.83
CA VAL A 266 -28.77 -31.17 0.89
C VAL A 266 -27.72 -30.20 0.33
N VAL A 267 -27.98 -29.55 -0.80
CA VAL A 267 -27.06 -28.56 -1.37
C VAL A 267 -26.87 -27.36 -0.44
N LEU A 268 -27.95 -26.89 0.18
CA LEU A 268 -27.90 -25.80 1.16
C LEU A 268 -27.09 -26.21 2.40
N VAL A 269 -27.40 -27.35 3.01
CA VAL A 269 -26.82 -27.75 4.30
C VAL A 269 -25.37 -28.20 4.18
N TYR A 270 -25.02 -28.97 3.15
CA TYR A 270 -23.68 -29.53 3.01
C TYR A 270 -22.79 -28.77 2.02
N GLY A 271 -23.38 -27.96 1.14
CA GLY A 271 -22.66 -27.11 0.20
C GLY A 271 -22.48 -25.68 0.69
N LEU A 272 -23.61 -24.98 0.87
CA LEU A 272 -23.65 -23.54 1.14
C LEU A 272 -23.27 -23.18 2.58
N LEU A 273 -23.94 -23.78 3.57
CA LEU A 273 -23.78 -23.42 4.98
C LEU A 273 -22.33 -23.58 5.50
N PRO A 274 -21.59 -24.66 5.21
CA PRO A 274 -20.22 -24.79 5.70
C PRO A 274 -19.30 -23.71 5.13
N ARG A 275 -19.52 -23.31 3.86
CA ARG A 275 -18.78 -22.22 3.23
C ARG A 275 -19.12 -20.87 3.85
N LEU A 276 -20.40 -20.62 4.14
CA LEU A 276 -20.85 -19.40 4.81
C LEU A 276 -20.21 -19.26 6.20
N LEU A 277 -20.27 -20.32 7.02
CA LEU A 277 -19.71 -20.34 8.37
C LEU A 277 -18.20 -20.09 8.35
N LEU A 278 -17.46 -20.74 7.44
CA LEU A 278 -16.02 -20.55 7.32
C LEU A 278 -15.64 -19.18 6.76
N ALA A 279 -16.39 -18.66 5.79
CA ALA A 279 -16.20 -17.29 5.29
C ALA A 279 -16.43 -16.27 6.42
N ALA A 280 -17.49 -16.44 7.23
CA ALA A 280 -17.77 -15.60 8.38
C ALA A 280 -16.66 -15.68 9.45
N LEU A 281 -16.19 -16.89 9.78
CA LEU A 281 -15.07 -17.11 10.69
C LEU A 281 -13.80 -16.41 10.20
N CYS A 282 -13.47 -16.58 8.92
CA CYS A 282 -12.31 -15.94 8.29
C CYS A 282 -12.43 -14.42 8.30
N LEU A 283 -13.61 -13.87 7.98
CA LEU A 283 -13.88 -12.44 8.04
C LEU A 283 -13.73 -11.88 9.44
N TRP A 284 -14.28 -12.57 10.44
CA TRP A 284 -14.16 -12.17 11.85
C TRP A 284 -12.70 -12.15 12.31
N ARG A 285 -11.94 -13.22 12.06
CA ARG A 285 -10.51 -13.30 12.39
C ARG A 285 -9.68 -12.25 11.64
N TRP A 286 -10.02 -11.99 10.38
CA TRP A 286 -9.39 -10.93 9.58
C TRP A 286 -9.64 -9.54 10.19
N ARG A 287 -10.89 -9.21 10.53
CA ARG A 287 -11.23 -7.93 11.16
C ARG A 287 -10.48 -7.74 12.47
N GLN A 288 -10.53 -8.73 13.36
CA GLN A 288 -9.85 -8.69 14.66
C GLN A 288 -8.33 -8.55 14.52
N GLY A 289 -7.70 -9.30 13.62
CA GLY A 289 -6.25 -9.24 13.44
C GLY A 289 -5.79 -7.95 12.77
N ARG A 290 -6.60 -7.36 11.87
CA ARG A 290 -6.28 -6.08 11.21
C ARG A 290 -6.16 -4.93 12.19
N GLU A 291 -7.03 -4.87 13.19
CA GLU A 291 -6.98 -3.85 14.25
C GLU A 291 -5.69 -3.94 15.06
N ARG A 292 -5.15 -5.16 15.21
CA ARG A 292 -3.91 -5.46 15.94
C ARG A 292 -2.64 -5.36 15.10
N LEU A 293 -2.75 -5.03 13.80
CA LEU A 293 -1.57 -4.78 12.99
C LEU A 293 -0.81 -3.58 13.58
N ALA A 294 0.49 -3.74 13.75
CA ALA A 294 1.39 -2.70 14.24
C ALA A 294 2.76 -2.88 13.59
N LEU A 295 3.52 -1.79 13.52
CA LEU A 295 4.93 -1.84 13.12
C LEU A 295 5.72 -2.55 14.22
N ASP A 296 6.56 -3.51 13.84
CA ASP A 296 7.46 -4.18 14.78
C ASP A 296 8.76 -3.40 14.86
N LEU A 297 8.83 -2.48 15.82
CA LEU A 297 9.96 -1.56 15.99
C LEU A 297 11.27 -2.25 16.39
N SER A 298 11.25 -3.57 16.65
CA SER A 298 12.46 -4.36 16.95
C SER A 298 13.22 -4.80 15.70
N LEU A 299 12.61 -4.72 14.52
CA LEU A 299 13.25 -5.16 13.28
C LEU A 299 14.45 -4.29 12.91
N PRO A 300 15.52 -4.86 12.34
CA PRO A 300 16.76 -4.13 12.03
C PRO A 300 16.53 -2.84 11.24
N GLY A 301 15.71 -2.88 10.17
CA GLY A 301 15.42 -1.70 9.35
C GLY A 301 14.70 -0.56 10.10
N TYR A 302 13.97 -0.84 11.18
CA TYR A 302 13.33 0.20 12.01
C TYR A 302 14.16 0.59 13.23
N ALA A 303 14.87 -0.37 13.83
CA ALA A 303 15.69 -0.14 15.01
C ALA A 303 16.77 0.91 14.74
N GLN A 304 17.37 0.90 13.54
CA GLN A 304 18.38 1.87 13.10
C GLN A 304 17.82 3.31 12.94
N LEU A 305 16.52 3.45 12.63
CA LEU A 305 15.88 4.76 12.47
C LEU A 305 15.59 5.46 13.80
N ARG A 306 15.72 4.77 14.93
CA ARG A 306 15.42 5.33 16.26
C ARG A 306 16.27 6.57 16.54
N ASP A 307 17.57 6.51 16.29
CA ASP A 307 18.47 7.62 16.63
C ASP A 307 18.25 8.82 15.69
N ALA A 308 17.96 8.56 14.41
CA ALA A 308 17.64 9.59 13.44
C ALA A 308 16.28 10.28 13.74
N LEU A 309 15.27 9.53 14.20
CA LEU A 309 13.91 10.04 14.39
C LEU A 309 13.59 10.48 15.83
N MET A 310 14.34 9.99 16.83
CA MET A 310 14.17 10.31 18.25
C MET A 310 15.52 10.57 18.94
N PRO A 311 16.23 11.65 18.56
CA PRO A 311 17.49 12.00 19.21
C PRO A 311 17.28 12.33 20.70
N ARG A 312 18.06 11.69 21.59
CA ARG A 312 17.99 11.88 23.07
C ARG A 312 18.49 13.25 23.54
N SER A 313 19.17 13.97 22.66
CA SER A 313 19.63 15.34 22.75
C SER A 313 19.89 15.80 21.32
N GLU A 314 19.60 17.06 20.95
CA GLU A 314 20.14 17.69 19.73
C GLU A 314 21.68 17.83 19.89
N ARG A 315 22.40 16.70 19.86
CA ARG A 315 23.85 16.66 19.71
C ARG A 315 24.12 16.44 18.23
N ILE A 316 24.56 17.51 17.59
CA ILE A 316 24.99 17.60 16.20
C ILE A 316 26.21 16.69 16.06
N GLY A 317 25.97 15.46 15.60
CA GLY A 317 26.98 14.43 15.37
C GLY A 317 26.92 13.98 13.91
N VAL A 318 28.05 14.14 13.23
CA VAL A 318 28.31 13.81 11.83
C VAL A 318 28.10 12.32 11.56
N GLN A 319 27.44 11.96 10.45
CA GLN A 319 27.68 10.69 9.76
C GLN A 319 27.33 10.74 8.25
N ASP A 320 28.39 10.51 7.47
CA ASP A 320 28.49 9.96 6.10
C ASP A 320 28.12 10.75 4.83
N ALA A 321 28.71 10.20 3.74
CA ALA A 321 29.28 10.87 2.58
C ALA A 321 28.27 11.30 1.49
N ALA A 322 28.65 12.34 0.75
CA ALA A 322 27.84 12.97 -0.29
C ALA A 322 27.68 12.05 -1.52
N PRO A 323 26.46 11.91 -2.07
CA PRO A 323 26.24 11.21 -3.33
C PRO A 323 26.80 12.00 -4.52
N GLU A 324 27.32 11.29 -5.53
CA GLU A 324 28.05 11.87 -6.67
C GLU A 324 27.18 12.68 -7.66
N THR A 325 25.85 12.62 -7.55
CA THR A 325 24.95 13.35 -8.45
C THR A 325 23.81 14.02 -7.70
N LEU A 326 23.75 15.35 -7.81
CA LEU A 326 22.70 16.19 -7.24
C LEU A 326 21.55 16.32 -8.26
N PRO A 327 20.28 16.17 -7.84
CA PRO A 327 19.13 16.51 -8.70
C PRO A 327 19.05 18.03 -8.91
N GLN A 328 18.64 18.45 -10.11
CA GLN A 328 18.33 19.86 -10.41
C GLN A 328 17.01 20.26 -9.72
N PHE A 329 17.03 21.36 -8.97
CA PHE A 329 15.85 21.91 -8.30
C PHE A 329 15.70 23.40 -8.61
N ALA A 330 14.48 23.82 -8.97
CA ALA A 330 14.10 25.23 -9.14
C ALA A 330 13.70 25.84 -7.79
N ALA A 331 14.10 27.09 -7.52
CA ALA A 331 13.72 27.81 -6.32
C ALA A 331 12.23 28.22 -6.39
N GLY A 332 11.42 27.76 -5.43
CA GLY A 332 10.05 28.22 -5.24
C GLY A 332 10.00 29.40 -4.28
N GLN A 333 9.28 30.46 -4.64
CA GLN A 333 9.01 31.62 -3.78
C GLN A 333 7.99 31.25 -2.69
N LEU A 334 8.32 31.52 -1.43
CA LEU A 334 7.38 31.48 -0.30
C LEU A 334 6.61 32.81 -0.22
N GLU A 335 5.29 32.75 -0.08
CA GLU A 335 4.42 33.94 0.00
C GLU A 335 4.72 34.83 1.22
N SER A 336 4.61 36.13 0.98
CA SER A 336 5.08 37.25 1.80
C SER A 336 4.26 37.47 3.08
N GLY A 337 4.77 36.99 4.22
CA GLY A 337 4.22 37.28 5.55
C GLY A 337 5.24 37.65 6.62
N SER A 338 6.54 37.62 6.30
CA SER A 338 7.61 37.94 7.26
C SER A 338 8.14 39.36 7.07
N SER A 339 8.61 40.00 8.16
CA SER A 339 9.08 41.40 8.16
C SER A 339 10.60 41.54 8.34
N GLY A 340 11.36 40.43 8.32
CA GLY A 340 12.80 40.42 8.63
C GLY A 340 13.69 40.68 7.42
N ALA A 341 14.77 41.43 7.61
CA ALA A 341 15.83 41.63 6.63
C ALA A 341 17.16 41.07 7.17
N LEU A 342 17.83 40.20 6.41
CA LEU A 342 19.00 39.46 6.86
C LEU A 342 20.16 39.57 5.87
N LEU A 343 21.35 39.85 6.38
CA LEU A 343 22.61 39.77 5.63
C LEU A 343 23.41 38.57 6.11
N VAL A 344 23.96 37.78 5.18
CA VAL A 344 24.88 36.69 5.49
C VAL A 344 26.06 36.70 4.54
N GLY A 345 27.27 36.44 5.05
CA GLY A 345 28.47 36.24 4.26
C GLY A 345 28.71 34.76 3.96
N LEU A 346 29.11 34.40 2.74
CA LEU A 346 29.48 33.05 2.37
C LEU A 346 31.00 32.95 2.20
N GLU A 347 31.65 32.19 3.09
CA GLU A 347 33.09 31.90 3.04
C GLU A 347 34.00 33.12 2.79
N LEU A 348 33.64 34.25 3.42
CA LEU A 348 34.41 35.49 3.30
C LEU A 348 35.79 35.34 3.96
N ASP A 349 36.78 36.07 3.45
CA ASP A 349 38.11 36.11 4.05
C ASP A 349 38.21 37.12 5.20
N ASP A 350 39.08 36.85 6.18
CA ASP A 350 39.29 37.72 7.34
C ASP A 350 39.98 39.05 7.00
N GLN A 351 40.36 39.27 5.74
CA GLN A 351 41.06 40.47 5.29
C GLN A 351 40.13 41.68 5.13
N ARG A 352 38.81 41.48 5.17
CA ARG A 352 37.82 42.54 4.98
C ARG A 352 37.09 42.83 6.29
N PRO A 353 36.79 44.11 6.59
CA PRO A 353 35.91 44.43 7.71
C PRO A 353 34.50 43.89 7.40
N TRP A 354 34.07 42.89 8.18
CA TRP A 354 32.73 42.29 8.11
C TRP A 354 32.07 42.29 9.50
N PRO A 355 30.77 42.59 9.61
CA PRO A 355 29.87 43.08 8.55
C PRO A 355 30.17 44.54 8.16
N PRO A 356 29.68 45.03 6.99
CA PRO A 356 29.67 46.45 6.69
C PRO A 356 28.76 47.21 7.68
N ALA A 357 28.77 48.55 7.66
CA ALA A 357 27.85 49.34 8.48
C ALA A 357 26.38 49.03 8.08
N LEU A 358 25.66 48.34 8.97
CA LEU A 358 24.28 47.90 8.71
C LEU A 358 23.25 48.89 9.24
N PRO A 359 22.15 49.11 8.52
CA PRO A 359 20.98 49.80 9.06
C PRO A 359 20.37 49.04 10.24
N LYS A 360 19.68 49.76 11.15
CA LYS A 360 19.13 49.18 12.40
C LYS A 360 18.09 48.07 12.17
N SER A 361 17.49 48.03 11.00
CA SER A 361 16.45 47.08 10.58
C SER A 361 17.01 45.78 9.98
N VAL A 362 18.33 45.74 9.69
CA VAL A 362 19.00 44.60 9.06
C VAL A 362 19.77 43.82 10.11
N ILE A 363 19.53 42.52 10.16
CA ILE A 363 20.22 41.60 11.07
C ILE A 363 21.42 40.99 10.33
N ASP A 364 22.58 40.95 11.01
CA ASP A 364 23.75 40.19 10.55
C ASP A 364 23.64 38.74 11.03
N ALA A 365 23.65 37.79 10.08
CA ALA A 365 23.71 36.36 10.35
C ALA A 365 25.15 35.82 10.42
N GLY A 366 26.16 36.68 10.26
CA GLY A 366 27.57 36.33 10.29
C GLY A 366 28.07 35.70 8.99
N VAL A 367 29.21 35.02 9.08
CA VAL A 367 29.87 34.36 7.94
C VAL A 367 29.71 32.85 8.01
N LEU A 368 29.29 32.23 6.90
CA LEU A 368 29.11 30.80 6.73
C LEU A 368 30.41 30.10 6.32
N ASP A 369 31.36 30.08 7.23
CA ASP A 369 32.70 29.49 7.09
C ASP A 369 32.75 27.97 7.36
N SER A 370 31.75 27.43 8.08
CA SER A 370 31.72 26.05 8.55
C SER A 370 30.38 25.40 8.25
N ARG A 371 30.38 24.06 8.24
CA ARG A 371 29.15 23.28 8.03
C ARG A 371 28.15 23.48 9.19
N GLU A 372 28.64 23.75 10.39
CA GLU A 372 27.82 24.04 11.57
C GLU A 372 27.11 25.39 11.46
N SER A 373 27.81 26.47 11.07
CA SER A 373 27.20 27.80 10.90
C SER A 373 26.13 27.80 9.81
N ARG A 374 26.36 27.06 8.71
CA ARG A 374 25.38 26.86 7.62
C ARG A 374 24.09 26.21 8.11
N ASN A 375 24.22 25.07 8.78
CA ASN A 375 23.06 24.31 9.26
C ASN A 375 22.27 25.10 10.31
N ARG A 376 22.97 25.79 11.22
CA ARG A 376 22.35 26.64 12.24
C ARG A 376 21.51 27.74 11.62
N LEU A 377 22.04 28.42 10.59
CA LEU A 377 21.31 29.47 9.90
C LEU A 377 20.09 28.90 9.16
N LEU A 378 20.26 27.82 8.39
CA LEU A 378 19.16 27.18 7.67
C LEU A 378 18.02 26.74 8.59
N GLU A 379 18.35 26.20 9.77
CA GLU A 379 17.36 25.85 10.77
C GLU A 379 16.60 27.08 11.28
N GLN A 380 17.30 28.19 11.54
CA GLN A 380 16.67 29.46 11.92
C GLN A 380 15.75 30.01 10.84
N LEU A 381 16.19 30.04 9.57
CA LEU A 381 15.38 30.53 8.45
C LEU A 381 14.15 29.64 8.19
N SER A 382 14.25 28.33 8.41
CA SER A 382 13.10 27.43 8.27
C SER A 382 12.01 27.68 9.33
N ARG A 383 12.40 28.15 10.52
CA ARG A 383 11.47 28.49 11.62
C ARG A 383 10.94 29.91 11.49
N PHE A 384 11.78 30.85 11.05
CA PHE A 384 11.50 32.27 10.91
C PHE A 384 12.06 32.80 9.58
N PRO A 385 11.37 32.56 8.45
CA PRO A 385 11.89 32.95 7.13
C PRO A 385 11.93 34.47 7.01
N PRO A 386 13.06 35.11 6.63
CA PRO A 386 13.11 36.56 6.44
C PRO A 386 12.33 36.97 5.18
N ALA A 387 11.86 38.21 5.17
CA ALA A 387 11.23 38.82 4.01
C ALA A 387 12.25 39.00 2.89
N ARG A 388 13.47 39.43 3.27
CA ARG A 388 14.57 39.77 2.37
C ARG A 388 15.87 39.20 2.90
N LEU A 389 16.59 38.50 2.03
CA LEU A 389 17.88 37.89 2.31
C LEU A 389 18.91 38.41 1.32
N ALA A 390 20.01 38.99 1.81
CA ALA A 390 21.19 39.28 1.01
C ALA A 390 22.31 38.31 1.38
N ILE A 391 22.91 37.68 0.37
CA ILE A 391 24.03 36.74 0.55
C ILE A 391 25.27 37.33 -0.12
N ALA A 392 26.27 37.71 0.66
CA ALA A 392 27.53 38.23 0.16
C ALA A 392 28.48 37.07 -0.18
N CYS A 393 28.96 37.03 -1.42
CA CYS A 393 29.91 36.04 -1.91
C CYS A 393 31.20 36.73 -2.36
N ASP A 394 32.34 36.07 -2.14
CA ASP A 394 33.62 36.52 -2.66
C ASP A 394 33.92 35.88 -4.04
N PRO A 395 33.84 36.64 -5.15
CA PRO A 395 34.06 36.10 -6.49
C PRO A 395 35.52 35.70 -6.77
N ARG A 396 36.46 35.92 -5.83
CA ARG A 396 37.80 35.33 -5.92
C ARG A 396 37.77 33.81 -5.75
N ARG A 397 36.76 33.25 -5.08
CA ARG A 397 36.54 31.80 -5.02
C ARG A 397 35.70 31.36 -6.22
N SER A 398 36.00 30.20 -6.79
CA SER A 398 35.22 29.66 -7.91
C SER A 398 33.81 29.26 -7.44
N PRO A 399 32.76 29.46 -8.25
CA PRO A 399 31.41 29.00 -7.94
C PRO A 399 31.37 27.47 -7.97
N ASP A 400 31.70 26.84 -6.84
CA ASP A 400 31.68 25.40 -6.72
C ASP A 400 30.26 24.87 -6.48
N ARG A 401 30.10 23.56 -6.69
CA ARG A 401 28.79 22.90 -6.56
C ARG A 401 28.19 23.04 -5.15
N GLY A 402 29.05 23.07 -4.12
CA GLY A 402 28.62 23.22 -2.73
C GLY A 402 28.05 24.59 -2.43
N SER A 403 28.72 25.65 -2.90
CA SER A 403 28.29 27.04 -2.72
C SER A 403 26.98 27.31 -3.44
N LEU A 404 26.86 26.88 -4.71
CA LEU A 404 25.63 27.07 -5.50
C LEU A 404 24.41 26.33 -4.91
N ALA A 405 24.61 25.10 -4.41
CA ALA A 405 23.55 24.36 -3.73
C ALA A 405 23.08 25.06 -2.46
N LEU A 406 24.02 25.58 -1.66
CA LEU A 406 23.73 26.33 -0.45
C LEU A 406 22.99 27.64 -0.75
N LEU A 407 23.39 28.39 -1.78
CA LEU A 407 22.68 29.60 -2.22
C LEU A 407 21.22 29.30 -2.58
N THR A 408 20.99 28.21 -3.29
CA THR A 408 19.64 27.77 -3.66
C THR A 408 18.82 27.37 -2.43
N GLU A 409 19.44 26.68 -1.47
CA GLU A 409 18.77 26.26 -0.24
C GLU A 409 18.41 27.46 0.65
N LEU A 410 19.32 28.43 0.79
CA LEU A 410 19.07 29.67 1.51
C LEU A 410 17.97 30.50 0.83
N ALA A 411 18.00 30.60 -0.50
CA ALA A 411 17.04 31.39 -1.26
C ALA A 411 15.60 30.87 -1.12
N ARG A 412 15.41 29.54 -1.01
CA ARG A 412 14.09 28.93 -0.78
C ARG A 412 13.53 29.18 0.61
N ASN A 413 14.34 29.60 1.58
CA ASN A 413 13.89 29.85 2.95
C ASN A 413 13.70 31.37 3.22
N ALA A 414 13.62 32.18 2.18
CA ALA A 414 13.39 33.62 2.26
C ALA A 414 12.33 34.06 1.24
N GLY A 415 11.62 35.16 1.52
CA GLY A 415 10.62 35.72 0.59
C GLY A 415 11.25 36.26 -0.69
N ALA A 416 12.33 37.03 -0.57
CA ALA A 416 13.12 37.53 -1.68
C ALA A 416 14.62 37.43 -1.36
N THR A 417 15.43 36.99 -2.34
CA THR A 417 16.87 36.77 -2.15
C THR A 417 17.68 37.51 -3.21
N ARG A 418 18.76 38.18 -2.80
CA ARG A 418 19.77 38.76 -3.70
C ARG A 418 21.17 38.30 -3.34
N ILE A 419 21.94 37.96 -4.37
CA ILE A 419 23.36 37.60 -4.24
C ILE A 419 24.19 38.86 -4.47
N TRP A 420 25.03 39.20 -3.50
CA TRP A 420 25.96 40.31 -3.58
C TRP A 420 27.37 39.79 -3.88
N LEU A 421 27.83 39.99 -5.11
CA LEU A 421 29.20 39.66 -5.49
C LEU A 421 30.11 40.80 -5.04
N LEU A 422 31.01 40.51 -4.09
CA LEU A 422 31.87 41.53 -3.48
C LEU A 422 32.92 42.04 -4.48
N GLN A 423 33.09 43.36 -4.52
CA GLN A 423 34.16 44.02 -5.27
C GLN A 423 35.55 43.61 -4.76
N ALA A 424 36.59 43.70 -5.60
CA ALA A 424 37.96 43.48 -5.14
C ALA A 424 38.36 44.50 -4.05
N ALA A 425 39.15 44.05 -3.07
CA ALA A 425 39.76 44.95 -2.09
C ALA A 425 40.76 45.92 -2.78
N PRO A 426 41.02 47.11 -2.21
CA PRO A 426 42.00 48.05 -2.77
C PRO A 426 43.37 47.38 -3.01
N GLY A 427 43.87 47.43 -4.25
CA GLY A 427 45.12 46.79 -4.64
C GLY A 427 45.00 45.34 -5.12
N GLN A 428 43.79 44.78 -5.16
CA GLN A 428 43.51 43.46 -5.76
C GLN A 428 42.61 43.63 -6.99
N ALA A 429 42.62 42.65 -7.89
CA ALA A 429 41.73 42.59 -9.06
C ALA A 429 40.91 41.31 -9.05
N LEU A 430 39.65 41.39 -9.49
CA LEU A 430 38.85 40.20 -9.77
C LEU A 430 39.24 39.62 -11.13
N ASP A 431 39.26 38.30 -11.23
CA ASP A 431 39.41 37.59 -12.49
C ASP A 431 38.10 37.73 -13.29
N ALA A 432 38.16 38.40 -14.45
CA ALA A 432 36.99 38.66 -15.28
C ALA A 432 36.32 37.36 -15.78
N GLN A 433 37.08 36.29 -16.00
CA GLN A 433 36.52 35.01 -16.41
C GLN A 433 35.73 34.38 -15.26
N ARG A 434 36.28 34.40 -14.04
CA ARG A 434 35.62 33.85 -12.85
C ARG A 434 34.38 34.63 -12.45
N LEU A 435 34.39 35.95 -12.62
CA LEU A 435 33.20 36.78 -12.43
C LEU A 435 32.09 36.39 -13.42
N GLY A 436 32.47 36.16 -14.69
CA GLY A 436 31.55 35.64 -15.71
C GLY A 436 30.96 34.26 -15.35
N ASP A 437 31.78 33.34 -14.83
CA ASP A 437 31.32 32.02 -14.37
C ASP A 437 30.28 32.14 -13.24
N TRP A 438 30.47 33.10 -12.31
CA TRP A 438 29.51 33.41 -11.25
C TRP A 438 28.18 33.93 -11.81
N HIS A 439 28.23 34.91 -12.72
CA HIS A 439 27.02 35.45 -13.35
C HIS A 439 26.24 34.34 -14.08
N GLU A 440 26.90 33.52 -14.90
CA GLU A 440 26.26 32.42 -15.62
C GLU A 440 25.66 31.36 -14.67
N ALA A 441 26.36 31.04 -13.58
CA ALA A 441 25.86 30.09 -12.59
C ALA A 441 24.62 30.60 -11.85
N LEU A 442 24.61 31.88 -11.45
CA LEU A 442 23.49 32.48 -10.74
C LEU A 442 22.27 32.70 -11.64
N ASP A 443 22.49 33.10 -12.90
CA ASP A 443 21.43 33.24 -13.91
C ASP A 443 20.75 31.89 -14.20
N ARG A 444 21.53 30.80 -14.32
CA ARG A 444 20.99 29.44 -14.48
C ARG A 444 20.12 28.99 -13.30
N LEU A 445 20.41 29.48 -12.09
CA LEU A 445 19.64 29.18 -10.88
C LEU A 445 18.45 30.14 -10.68
N GLY A 446 18.32 31.17 -11.52
CA GLY A 446 17.29 32.20 -11.39
C GLY A 446 17.48 33.08 -10.14
N LEU A 447 18.71 33.21 -9.64
CA LEU A 447 19.02 34.03 -8.47
C LEU A 447 19.44 35.44 -8.91
N THR A 448 18.72 36.46 -8.45
CA THR A 448 19.07 37.85 -8.71
C THR A 448 20.42 38.18 -8.07
N HIS A 449 21.35 38.72 -8.84
CA HIS A 449 22.69 39.09 -8.37
C HIS A 449 23.03 40.54 -8.71
N ALA A 450 23.92 41.13 -7.92
CA ALA A 450 24.45 42.47 -8.15
C ALA A 450 25.88 42.58 -7.64
N ASP A 451 26.70 43.32 -8.38
CA ASP A 451 28.07 43.64 -7.98
C ASP A 451 28.14 44.88 -7.05
N THR A 452 27.00 45.56 -6.86
CA THR A 452 26.82 46.70 -5.96
C THR A 452 26.13 46.27 -4.67
N SER A 453 26.33 47.05 -3.59
CA SER A 453 25.81 46.72 -2.27
C SER A 453 24.27 46.74 -2.25
N PRO A 454 23.59 45.65 -1.88
CA PRO A 454 22.13 45.58 -1.86
C PRO A 454 21.51 46.13 -0.57
N LEU A 455 22.26 46.91 0.24
CA LEU A 455 21.82 47.32 1.57
C LEU A 455 20.57 48.22 1.56
N THR A 456 20.43 49.11 0.57
CA THR A 456 19.24 49.95 0.41
C THR A 456 17.99 49.10 0.18
N TRP A 457 18.08 48.13 -0.73
CA TRP A 457 17.02 47.13 -0.97
C TRP A 457 16.76 46.25 0.24
N LEU A 458 17.80 45.84 0.96
CA LEU A 458 17.64 45.00 2.13
C LEU A 458 16.85 45.74 3.23
N GLU A 459 17.09 47.04 3.41
CA GLU A 459 16.37 47.88 4.35
C GLU A 459 14.93 48.21 3.89
N HIS A 460 14.76 48.72 2.67
CA HIS A 460 13.50 49.33 2.21
C HIS A 460 12.67 48.46 1.26
N GLY A 461 13.23 47.34 0.79
CA GLY A 461 12.63 46.44 -0.21
C GLY A 461 12.65 46.94 -1.65
N HIS A 462 13.23 48.13 -1.89
CA HIS A 462 13.31 48.82 -3.18
C HIS A 462 14.74 49.37 -3.34
N ASP A 463 15.21 49.50 -4.58
CA ASP A 463 16.57 49.95 -4.90
C ASP A 463 16.83 51.43 -4.57
#